data_AF-A0A090Y8U7-F1
#
_entry.id   AF-A0A090Y8U7-F1
#
_cell.length_a   1.000
_cell.length_b   1.000
_cell.length_c   1.000
_cell.angle_alpha   90.00
_cell.angle_beta   90.00
_cell.angle_gamma   90.00
#
_symmetry.space_group_name_H-M   'P 1'
#
loop_
_entity.id
_entity.type
_entity.pdbx_description
1 polymer ?
#
loop_
_entity_poly.entity_id
_entity_poly.type
_entity_poly.pdbx_seq_one_letter_code
_entity_poly.pdbx_strand_id
1 'polypeptide(L)'
;MFTGTVERNGMRLISVVIKTNSHTARFDETKKLYDYGFANFEVKKAYEKDSTVKGHETVRVENAKDKDVAVQTKQAVSLPMPKGSNDVYKTEFKVSNKEQEAPIKKGVTISQMIISPKDNNDPLGSYQINHYK
;
A
#
# COMPACT_ATOMS: atom_id res chain seq x y z
N MET A 1 14.99 11.55 -22.99
CA MET A 1 14.13 11.09 -21.88
C MET A 1 12.91 11.99 -21.84
N PHE A 2 11.74 11.43 -21.55
CA PHE A 2 10.51 12.17 -21.29
C PHE A 2 9.87 11.59 -20.03
N THR A 3 9.45 12.47 -19.13
CA THR A 3 8.71 12.10 -17.91
C THR A 3 7.41 12.86 -17.94
N GLY A 4 6.30 12.15 -17.77
CA GLY A 4 4.97 12.75 -17.69
C GLY A 4 4.24 12.29 -16.44
N THR A 5 3.25 13.07 -16.04
CA THR A 5 2.28 12.69 -15.02
C THR A 5 0.87 12.96 -15.52
N VAL A 6 -0.06 12.07 -15.21
CA VAL A 6 -1.49 12.24 -15.51
C VAL A 6 -2.31 11.69 -14.36
N GLU A 7 -3.44 12.33 -14.08
CA GLU A 7 -4.36 11.93 -13.02
C GLU A 7 -5.77 11.76 -13.58
N ARG A 8 -6.41 10.64 -13.25
CA ARG A 8 -7.79 10.34 -13.62
C ARG A 8 -8.45 9.55 -12.50
N ASN A 9 -9.64 9.96 -12.09
CA ASN A 9 -10.43 9.28 -11.06
C ASN A 9 -9.65 9.00 -9.76
N GLY A 10 -8.82 9.95 -9.32
CA GLY A 10 -7.98 9.81 -8.11
C GLY A 10 -6.77 8.86 -8.27
N MET A 11 -6.55 8.26 -9.45
CA MET A 11 -5.35 7.51 -9.77
C MET A 11 -4.38 8.38 -10.57
N ARG A 12 -3.19 8.61 -10.01
CA ARG A 12 -2.09 9.31 -10.67
C ARG A 12 -1.08 8.31 -11.21
N LEU A 13 -0.73 8.43 -12.49
CA LEU A 13 0.30 7.63 -13.14
C LEU A 13 1.46 8.54 -13.53
N ILE A 14 2.67 8.07 -13.25
CA ILE A 14 3.93 8.70 -13.67
C ILE A 14 4.58 7.76 -14.69
N SER A 15 4.92 8.29 -15.86
CA SER A 15 5.65 7.53 -16.88
C SER A 15 7.03 8.12 -17.08
N VAL A 16 8.00 7.24 -17.35
CA VAL A 16 9.36 7.62 -17.74
C VAL A 16 9.70 6.84 -19.00
N VAL A 17 9.84 7.54 -20.12
CA VAL A 17 10.19 6.96 -21.42
C VAL A 17 11.59 7.44 -21.82
N ILE A 18 12.49 6.49 -22.02
CA ILE A 18 13.89 6.73 -22.40
C ILE A 18 14.20 6.07 -23.75
N LYS A 19 15.26 6.55 -24.43
CA LYS A 19 15.85 5.93 -25.63
C LYS A 19 14.87 5.60 -26.78
N THR A 20 13.96 6.51 -27.11
CA THR A 20 13.10 6.41 -28.31
C THR A 20 13.80 6.91 -29.57
N ASN A 21 13.34 6.43 -30.73
CA ASN A 21 13.89 6.79 -32.05
C ASN A 21 13.65 8.25 -32.45
N SER A 22 12.68 8.94 -31.84
CA SER A 22 12.41 10.36 -32.08
C SER A 22 11.79 11.04 -30.85
N HIS A 23 11.68 12.38 -30.89
CA HIS A 23 10.99 13.17 -29.89
C HIS A 23 9.47 12.89 -29.89
N THR A 24 8.83 12.87 -31.06
CA THR A 24 7.40 12.58 -31.20
C THR A 24 7.04 11.20 -30.66
N ALA A 25 7.87 10.19 -30.95
CA ALA A 25 7.67 8.83 -30.46
C ALA A 25 7.63 8.74 -28.91
N ARG A 26 8.26 9.68 -28.18
CA ARG A 26 8.19 9.68 -26.70
C ARG A 26 6.77 9.94 -26.20
N PHE A 27 6.04 10.81 -26.89
CA PHE A 27 4.68 11.16 -26.52
C PHE A 27 3.72 10.02 -26.86
N ASP A 28 3.90 9.38 -28.01
CA ASP A 28 3.09 8.21 -28.40
C ASP A 28 3.28 7.04 -27.43
N GLU A 29 4.52 6.71 -27.06
CA GLU A 29 4.80 5.66 -26.09
C GLU A 29 4.29 6.02 -24.68
N THR A 30 4.41 7.29 -24.28
CA THR A 30 3.84 7.75 -23.01
C THR A 30 2.32 7.62 -22.98
N LYS A 31 1.64 7.97 -24.09
CA LYS A 31 0.20 7.82 -24.22
C LYS A 31 -0.21 6.35 -24.10
N LYS A 32 0.47 5.44 -24.79
CA LYS A 32 0.22 3.99 -24.67
C LYS A 32 0.35 3.48 -23.23
N LEU A 33 1.37 3.92 -22.50
CA LEU A 33 1.55 3.55 -21.09
C LEU A 33 0.38 4.02 -20.21
N TYR A 34 -0.10 5.26 -20.41
CA TYR A 34 -1.25 5.76 -19.67
C TYR A 34 -2.54 5.07 -20.04
N ASP A 35 -2.78 4.87 -21.35
CA ASP A 35 -3.96 4.17 -21.84
C ASP A 35 -4.01 2.75 -21.28
N TYR A 36 -2.87 2.04 -21.27
CA TYR A 36 -2.75 0.72 -20.64
C TYR A 36 -2.99 0.78 -19.13
N GLY A 37 -2.38 1.72 -18.41
CA GLY A 37 -2.54 1.87 -16.97
C GLY A 37 -4.00 2.10 -16.57
N PHE A 38 -4.69 3.04 -17.22
CA PHE A 38 -6.09 3.32 -16.95
C PHE A 38 -7.06 2.26 -17.48
N ALA A 39 -6.71 1.52 -18.53
CA ALA A 39 -7.54 0.43 -19.02
C ALA A 39 -7.51 -0.78 -18.09
N ASN A 40 -6.35 -1.09 -17.50
CA ASN A 40 -6.14 -2.33 -16.75
C ASN A 40 -6.17 -2.16 -15.24
N PHE A 41 -5.90 -0.98 -14.70
CA PHE A 41 -5.79 -0.76 -13.26
C PHE A 41 -6.77 0.28 -12.73
N GLU A 42 -7.12 0.13 -11.47
CA GLU A 42 -7.89 1.08 -10.68
C GLU A 42 -7.35 1.14 -9.25
N VAL A 43 -7.48 2.30 -8.61
CA VAL A 43 -7.12 2.45 -7.20
C VAL A 43 -8.34 2.06 -6.36
N LYS A 44 -8.23 0.95 -5.61
CA LYS A 44 -9.23 0.54 -4.63
C LYS A 44 -8.77 0.91 -3.23
N LYS A 45 -9.72 1.40 -2.43
CA LYS A 45 -9.51 1.68 -1.01
C LYS A 45 -9.68 0.37 -0.24
N ALA A 46 -8.59 -0.18 0.26
CA ALA A 46 -8.59 -1.43 1.01
C ALA A 46 -8.97 -1.22 2.48
N TYR A 47 -8.45 -0.14 3.10
CA TYR A 47 -8.74 0.21 4.48
C TYR A 47 -8.98 1.71 4.64
N GLU A 48 -9.93 2.06 5.52
CA GLU A 48 -10.18 3.43 5.93
C GLU A 48 -9.05 3.94 6.83
N LYS A 49 -8.99 5.26 7.05
CA LYS A 49 -8.13 5.81 8.10
C LYS A 49 -8.69 5.38 9.46
N ASP A 50 -7.81 5.06 10.41
CA ASP A 50 -8.17 4.67 11.77
C ASP A 50 -9.06 3.41 11.82
N SER A 51 -8.96 2.55 10.80
CA SER A 51 -9.73 1.32 10.72
C SER A 51 -8.95 0.13 11.27
N THR A 52 -9.66 -0.76 11.93
CA THR A 52 -9.14 -2.04 12.39
C THR A 52 -9.08 -3.01 11.22
N VAL A 53 -7.97 -3.74 11.07
CA VAL A 53 -7.83 -4.75 10.02
C VAL A 53 -8.52 -6.03 10.50
N LYS A 54 -9.61 -6.43 9.83
CA LYS A 54 -10.36 -7.64 10.16
C LYS A 54 -9.44 -8.87 10.12
N GLY A 55 -9.39 -9.62 11.23
CA GLY A 55 -8.49 -10.78 11.40
C GLY A 55 -7.14 -10.46 12.03
N HIS A 56 -6.78 -9.18 12.16
CA HIS A 56 -5.56 -8.69 12.80
C HIS A 56 -5.85 -7.46 13.66
N GLU A 57 -6.86 -7.58 14.52
CA GLU A 57 -7.27 -6.51 15.44
C GLU A 57 -6.22 -6.22 16.51
N THR A 58 -5.48 -7.26 16.87
CA THR A 58 -4.36 -7.20 17.81
C THR A 58 -3.09 -7.72 17.16
N VAL A 59 -1.97 -7.11 17.55
CA VAL A 59 -0.63 -7.59 17.21
C VAL A 59 0.02 -8.08 18.49
N ARG A 60 0.59 -9.28 18.44
CA ARG A 60 1.30 -9.86 19.57
C ARG A 60 2.67 -9.19 19.71
N VAL A 61 2.91 -8.54 20.85
CA VAL A 61 4.20 -7.90 21.17
C VAL A 61 4.78 -8.63 22.37
N GLU A 62 5.90 -9.34 22.18
CA GLU A 62 6.48 -10.22 23.20
C GLU A 62 6.88 -9.48 24.49
N ASN A 63 7.23 -8.19 24.39
CA ASN A 63 7.76 -7.37 25.49
C ASN A 63 6.77 -6.32 26.04
N ALA A 64 5.48 -6.41 25.70
CA ALA A 64 4.46 -5.50 26.19
C ALA A 64 3.77 -6.03 27.47
N LYS A 65 3.27 -5.11 28.33
CA LYS A 65 2.46 -5.44 29.52
C LYS A 65 1.23 -6.26 29.14
N ASP A 66 0.57 -5.86 28.06
CA ASP A 66 -0.46 -6.64 27.39
C ASP A 66 0.16 -7.28 26.15
N LYS A 67 0.21 -8.61 26.12
CA LYS A 67 0.82 -9.37 25.01
C LYS A 67 0.13 -9.10 23.68
N ASP A 68 -1.14 -8.72 23.70
CA ASP A 68 -1.96 -8.44 22.54
C ASP A 68 -2.35 -6.96 22.53
N VAL A 69 -1.80 -6.22 21.57
CA VAL A 69 -1.95 -4.78 21.50
C VAL A 69 -2.89 -4.42 20.35
N ALA A 70 -3.98 -3.69 20.64
CA ALA A 70 -4.94 -3.29 19.63
C ALA A 70 -4.33 -2.27 18.65
N VAL A 71 -4.50 -2.51 17.35
CA VAL A 71 -3.89 -1.70 16.30
C VAL A 71 -4.90 -1.19 15.27
N GLN A 72 -4.59 -0.06 14.65
CA GLN A 72 -5.37 0.50 13.54
C GLN A 72 -4.47 1.11 12.47
N THR A 73 -5.00 1.21 11.26
CA THR A 73 -4.34 1.90 10.15
C THR A 73 -4.14 3.38 10.48
N LYS A 74 -2.90 3.89 10.38
CA LYS A 74 -2.62 5.32 10.61
C LYS A 74 -3.25 6.22 9.55
N GLN A 75 -3.40 5.69 8.34
CA GLN A 75 -3.89 6.39 7.16
C GLN A 75 -4.76 5.44 6.34
N ALA A 76 -5.60 6.00 5.45
CA ALA A 76 -6.32 5.21 4.48
C ALA A 76 -5.32 4.46 3.57
N VAL A 77 -5.62 3.20 3.30
CA VAL A 77 -4.78 2.32 2.50
C VAL A 77 -5.46 2.14 1.16
N SER A 78 -4.87 2.75 0.14
CA SER A 78 -5.32 2.64 -1.24
C SER A 78 -4.28 1.91 -2.08
N LEU A 79 -4.72 0.94 -2.88
CA LEU A 79 -3.86 0.07 -3.66
C LEU A 79 -4.25 0.13 -5.15
N PRO A 80 -3.28 0.25 -6.07
CA PRO A 80 -3.52 0.03 -7.48
C PRO A 80 -3.73 -1.47 -7.71
N MET A 81 -4.90 -1.85 -8.24
CA MET A 81 -5.27 -3.23 -8.50
C MET A 81 -5.74 -3.41 -9.94
N PRO A 82 -5.54 -4.59 -10.55
CA PRO A 82 -6.16 -4.90 -11.83
C PRO A 82 -7.67 -4.77 -11.74
N LYS A 83 -8.29 -4.14 -12.73
CA LYS A 83 -9.75 -4.02 -12.81
C LYS A 83 -10.38 -5.41 -12.86
N GLY A 84 -11.52 -5.56 -12.17
CA GLY A 84 -12.22 -6.84 -12.08
C GLY A 84 -11.57 -7.87 -11.14
N SER A 85 -10.44 -7.54 -10.50
CA SER A 85 -9.88 -8.40 -9.46
C SER A 85 -10.60 -8.14 -8.13
N ASN A 86 -11.05 -9.23 -7.49
CA ASN A 86 -11.59 -9.26 -6.14
C ASN A 86 -10.65 -10.10 -5.28
N ASP A 87 -10.18 -9.53 -4.16
CA ASP A 87 -9.45 -10.24 -3.10
C ASP A 87 -8.23 -11.07 -3.54
N VAL A 88 -7.44 -10.54 -4.47
CA VAL A 88 -6.16 -11.14 -4.91
C VAL A 88 -4.97 -10.72 -4.05
N TYR A 89 -5.18 -10.14 -2.88
CA TYR A 89 -4.10 -9.76 -1.98
C TYR A 89 -4.16 -10.51 -0.65
N LYS A 90 -2.99 -10.67 -0.05
CA LYS A 90 -2.78 -11.12 1.32
C LYS A 90 -2.16 -9.99 2.13
N THR A 91 -2.46 -9.97 3.41
CA THR A 91 -1.95 -8.96 4.34
C THR A 91 -1.09 -9.67 5.37
N GLU A 92 0.15 -9.23 5.51
CA GLU A 92 1.10 -9.73 6.49
C GLU A 92 1.49 -8.58 7.44
N PHE A 93 1.59 -8.88 8.73
CA PHE A 93 1.96 -7.90 9.74
C PHE A 93 3.38 -8.23 10.21
N LYS A 94 4.29 -7.28 10.02
CA LYS A 94 5.65 -7.37 10.54
C LYS A 94 5.79 -6.40 11.71
N VAL A 95 6.06 -6.94 12.90
CA VAL A 95 6.36 -6.10 14.06
C VAL A 95 7.69 -5.40 13.80
N SER A 96 7.66 -4.07 13.76
CA SER A 96 8.82 -3.27 13.37
C SER A 96 9.85 -3.17 14.50
N ASN A 97 9.44 -3.42 15.74
CA ASN A 97 10.32 -3.27 16.90
C ASN A 97 10.13 -4.43 17.88
N LYS A 98 11.14 -5.30 17.99
CA LYS A 98 11.16 -6.38 18.99
C LYS A 98 11.37 -5.87 20.42
N GLU A 99 11.82 -4.63 20.57
CA GLU A 99 12.19 -4.01 21.86
C GLU A 99 11.20 -2.95 22.33
N GLN A 100 9.92 -3.03 21.94
CA GLN A 100 8.89 -2.17 22.53
C GLN A 100 8.64 -2.58 23.99
N GLU A 101 9.41 -1.99 24.90
CA GLU A 101 9.17 -2.04 26.33
C GLU A 101 7.92 -1.23 26.67
N ALA A 102 7.05 -1.81 27.50
CA ALA A 102 5.88 -1.11 28.02
C ALA A 102 6.28 0.15 28.81
N PRO A 103 5.48 1.24 28.82
CA PRO A 103 4.15 1.37 28.21
C PRO A 103 4.18 1.93 26.78
N ILE A 104 3.54 1.22 25.84
CA ILE A 104 3.34 1.70 24.49
C ILE A 104 2.27 2.79 24.53
N LYS A 105 2.64 4.02 24.14
CA LYS A 105 1.69 5.14 24.08
C LYS A 105 0.74 4.99 22.88
N LYS A 106 -0.48 5.45 23.06
CA LYS A 106 -1.47 5.61 21.98
C LYS A 106 -0.87 6.41 20.82
N GLY A 107 -1.05 5.93 19.58
CA GLY A 107 -0.54 6.57 18.37
C GLY A 107 0.91 6.20 17.99
N VAL A 108 1.59 5.38 18.79
CA VAL A 108 2.92 4.85 18.42
C VAL A 108 2.78 3.78 17.35
N THR A 109 3.62 3.85 16.32
CA THR A 109 3.73 2.81 15.30
C THR A 109 4.32 1.53 15.91
N ILE A 110 3.58 0.42 15.86
CA ILE A 110 4.00 -0.87 16.44
C ILE A 110 4.47 -1.83 15.34
N SER A 111 3.79 -1.78 14.19
CA SER A 111 3.99 -2.76 13.12
C SER A 111 3.81 -2.13 11.75
N GLN A 112 4.35 -2.82 10.76
CA GLN A 112 4.17 -2.52 9.36
C GLN A 112 3.26 -3.59 8.74
N MET A 113 2.20 -3.12 8.10
CA MET A 113 1.35 -3.91 7.23
C MET A 113 2.02 -4.03 5.87
N ILE A 114 2.27 -5.25 5.43
CA ILE A 114 2.75 -5.55 4.07
C ILE A 114 1.58 -6.17 3.32
N ILE A 115 1.25 -5.61 2.17
CA ILE A 115 0.21 -6.14 1.30
C ILE A 115 0.90 -6.68 0.05
N SER A 116 0.71 -7.96 -0.25
CA SER A 116 1.24 -8.64 -1.44
C SER A 116 0.10 -9.31 -2.21
N PRO A 117 0.25 -9.58 -3.51
CA PRO A 117 -0.66 -10.46 -4.23
C PRO A 117 -0.71 -11.86 -3.61
N LYS A 118 -1.77 -12.62 -3.89
CA LYS A 118 -1.85 -14.04 -3.51
C LYS A 118 -0.94 -14.90 -4.39
N ASP A 119 -0.83 -14.55 -5.66
CA ASP A 119 -0.09 -15.33 -6.67
C ASP A 119 1.41 -15.05 -6.67
N ASN A 120 1.85 -13.93 -6.07
CA ASN A 120 3.26 -13.55 -5.96
C ASN A 120 3.49 -12.84 -4.63
N ASN A 121 4.64 -13.06 -3.99
CA ASN A 121 5.00 -12.42 -2.72
C ASN A 121 5.52 -10.98 -2.86
N ASP A 122 5.71 -10.47 -4.08
CA ASP A 122 6.15 -9.10 -4.30
C ASP A 122 5.18 -8.09 -3.67
N PRO A 123 5.63 -7.25 -2.73
CA PRO A 123 4.73 -6.36 -1.99
C PRO A 123 4.15 -5.28 -2.91
N LEU A 124 2.82 -5.17 -2.95
CA LEU A 124 2.08 -4.06 -3.56
C LEU A 124 2.27 -2.76 -2.76
N GLY A 125 2.48 -2.87 -1.45
CA GLY A 125 2.66 -1.72 -0.58
C GLY A 125 2.99 -2.08 0.87
N SER A 126 3.51 -1.09 1.58
CA SER A 126 3.84 -1.16 3.00
C SER A 126 3.21 0.01 3.74
N TYR A 127 2.45 -0.25 4.80
CA TYR A 127 1.69 0.76 5.54
C TYR A 127 1.97 0.66 7.03
N GLN A 128 2.12 1.81 7.69
CA GLN A 128 2.40 1.86 9.13
C GLN A 128 1.10 1.70 9.94
N ILE A 129 1.17 0.91 11.00
CA ILE A 129 0.04 0.60 11.87
C ILE A 129 0.36 1.05 13.30
N ASN A 130 -0.61 1.74 13.89
CA ASN A 130 -0.44 2.40 15.18
C ASN A 130 -1.21 1.70 16.28
N HIS A 131 -0.71 1.80 17.51
CA HIS A 131 -1.49 1.51 18.70
C HIS A 131 -2.66 2.49 18.80
N TYR A 132 -3.85 2.00 19.12
CA TYR A 132 -5.01 2.87 19.36
C TYR A 132 -5.68 2.67 20.73
N LYS A 133 -5.11 1.89 21.65
CA LYS A 133 -5.60 1.90 23.04
C LYS A 133 -4.72 2.75 23.95
#